data_AF-T1AJC9-F1
#
_entry.id   AF-T1AJC9-F1
#
_cell.length_a   1.000
_cell.length_b   1.000
_cell.length_c   1.000
_cell.angle_alpha   90.00
_cell.angle_beta   90.00
_cell.angle_gamma   90.00
#
_symmetry.space_group_name_H-M   'P 1'
#
loop_
_entity.id
_entity.type
_entity.pdbx_description
1 polymer ?
#
loop_
_entity_poly.entity_id
_entity_poly.type
_entity_poly.pdbx_seq_one_letter_code
_entity_poly.pdbx_strand_id
1 'polypeptide(L)' 'APYFRIFSPVAQSAKFDAAGDYIRRWLPELAAVPAPLLFQPWRDAALLQRTGYPPPLLDLAASRAQALAAYQQLRAQAAR' A
#
# COMPACT_ATOMS: atom_id res chain seq x y z
N ALA A 1 -9.30 -2.33 15.97
CA ALA A 1 -8.85 -0.94 15.74
C ALA A 1 -10.03 -0.11 15.25
N PRO A 2 -10.12 1.19 15.56
CA PRO A 2 -11.23 2.03 15.10
C PRO A 2 -11.26 2.14 13.57
N TYR A 3 -12.45 2.16 12.96
CA TYR A 3 -12.63 2.13 11.49
C TYR A 3 -11.99 3.32 10.74
N PHE A 4 -11.79 4.45 11.41
CA PHE A 4 -11.08 5.60 10.83
C PHE A 4 -9.55 5.42 10.78
N ARG A 5 -9.00 4.37 11.41
CA ARG A 5 -7.57 4.12 11.44
C ARG A 5 -7.16 3.25 10.26
N ILE A 6 -6.90 3.93 9.14
CA ILE A 6 -6.37 3.31 7.93
C ILE A 6 -4.84 3.36 7.98
N PHE A 7 -4.18 2.21 7.88
CA PHE A 7 -2.72 2.12 7.84
C PHE A 7 -2.22 2.16 6.40
N SER A 8 -1.11 2.86 6.15
CA SER A 8 -0.46 2.84 4.84
C SER A 8 0.29 1.51 4.67
N PRO A 9 -0.02 0.70 3.63
CA PRO A 9 0.71 -0.54 3.37
C PRO A 9 2.22 -0.31 3.23
N VAL A 10 2.60 0.79 2.58
CA VAL A 10 4.01 1.19 2.39
C VAL A 10 4.72 1.47 3.72
N ALA A 11 4.06 2.22 4.62
CA ALA A 11 4.66 2.53 5.91
C ALA A 11 4.71 1.30 6.82
N GLN A 12 3.73 0.39 6.71
CA GLN A 12 3.74 -0.87 7.44
C GLN A 12 4.84 -1.80 6.93
N SER A 13 4.99 -1.97 5.63
CA SER A 13 6.05 -2.81 5.05
C SER A 13 7.42 -2.28 5.43
N ALA A 14 7.68 -0.97 5.31
CA ALA A 14 8.96 -0.38 5.71
C ALA A 14 9.24 -0.53 7.22
N LYS A 15 8.20 -0.54 8.06
CA LYS A 15 8.33 -0.69 9.51
C LYS A 15 8.60 -2.14 9.94
N PHE A 16 7.89 -3.10 9.34
CA PHE A 16 7.91 -4.50 9.78
C PHE A 16 8.83 -5.40 8.94
N ASP A 17 9.20 -4.96 7.75
CA ASP A 17 10.07 -5.68 6.81
C ASP A 17 11.09 -4.71 6.19
N ALA A 18 11.84 -3.98 7.04
CA ALA A 18 12.77 -2.94 6.58
C ALA A 18 13.81 -3.44 5.56
N ALA A 19 14.23 -4.70 5.66
CA ALA A 19 15.16 -5.34 4.73
C ALA A 19 14.46 -5.86 3.45
N GLY A 20 13.14 -6.03 3.49
CA GLY A 20 12.36 -6.55 2.38
C GLY A 20 12.38 -8.08 2.24
N ASP A 21 12.92 -8.79 3.23
CA ASP A 21 13.15 -10.24 3.14
C ASP A 21 11.83 -11.00 3.06
N TYR A 22 10.80 -10.52 3.77
CA TYR A 22 9.47 -11.11 3.68
C TYR A 22 8.89 -10.92 2.27
N ILE A 23 8.93 -9.70 1.74
CA ILE A 23 8.44 -9.41 0.38
C ILE A 23 9.19 -10.26 -0.65
N ARG A 24 10.52 -10.31 -0.60
CA ARG A 24 11.33 -11.07 -1.56
C ARG A 24 11.10 -12.58 -1.50
N ARG A 25 10.81 -13.10 -0.31
CA ARG A 25 10.48 -14.52 -0.13
C ARG A 25 9.16 -14.90 -0.77
N TRP A 26 8.15 -14.02 -0.69
CA TRP A 26 6.78 -14.32 -1.13
C TRP A 26 6.43 -13.76 -2.52
N LEU A 27 7.17 -12.76 -3.00
CA LEU A 27 7.07 -12.16 -4.33
C LEU A 27 8.42 -12.31 -5.04
N PRO A 28 8.74 -13.50 -5.57
CA PRO A 28 10.05 -13.79 -6.16
C PRO A 28 10.38 -12.90 -7.37
N GLU A 29 9.37 -12.38 -8.08
CA GLU A 29 9.53 -11.39 -9.15
C GLU A 29 10.12 -10.06 -8.66
N LEU A 30 10.05 -9.79 -7.35
CA LEU A 30 10.64 -8.64 -6.68
C LEU A 30 11.95 -8.97 -5.93
N ALA A 31 12.45 -10.21 -6.00
CA ALA A 31 13.60 -10.67 -5.21
C ALA A 31 14.87 -9.82 -5.41
N ALA A 32 15.12 -9.39 -6.65
CA ALA A 32 16.29 -8.58 -7.03
C ALA A 32 16.09 -7.07 -6.83
N VAL A 33 14.94 -6.64 -6.32
CA VAL A 33 14.60 -5.20 -6.20
C VAL A 33 15.27 -4.60 -4.95
N PRO A 34 15.97 -3.47 -5.07
CA PRO A 34 16.52 -2.76 -3.92
C PRO A 34 15.43 -2.31 -2.93
N ALA A 35 15.70 -2.40 -1.63
CA ALA A 35 14.73 -2.08 -0.58
C ALA A 35 14.04 -0.70 -0.73
N PRO A 36 14.71 0.39 -1.16
CA PRO A 36 14.03 1.68 -1.37
C PRO A 36 12.88 1.64 -2.39
N LEU A 37 12.98 0.77 -3.41
CA LEU A 37 11.96 0.61 -4.45
C LEU A 37 10.98 -0.51 -4.14
N LEU A 38 11.38 -1.47 -3.30
CA LEU A 38 10.61 -2.68 -3.01
C LEU A 38 9.23 -2.39 -2.41
N PHE A 39 9.10 -1.36 -1.57
CA PHE A 39 7.83 -1.01 -0.94
C PHE A 39 6.89 -0.20 -1.85
N GLN A 40 7.42 0.37 -2.94
CA GLN A 40 6.67 1.19 -3.89
C GLN A 40 7.17 0.96 -5.33
N PRO A 41 7.12 -0.29 -5.84
CA PRO A 41 7.73 -0.65 -7.12
C PRO A 41 7.13 0.12 -8.29
N TRP A 42 5.87 0.54 -8.16
CA TRP A 42 5.15 1.32 -9.18
C TRP A 42 5.66 2.74 -9.39
N ARG A 43 6.57 3.24 -8.53
CA ARG A 43 7.24 4.53 -8.77
C ARG A 43 8.29 4.45 -9.87
N ASP A 44 8.63 3.25 -10.32
CA ASP A 44 9.55 3.01 -11.43
C ASP A 44 8.86 2.14 -12.50
N ALA A 45 8.49 2.78 -13.63
CA ALA A 45 7.83 2.09 -14.73
C ALA A 45 8.72 1.02 -15.39
N ALA A 46 10.03 1.24 -15.44
CA ALA A 46 10.97 0.27 -15.99
C ALA A 46 11.11 -0.94 -15.07
N LEU A 47 10.97 -0.75 -13.76
CA LEU A 47 10.89 -1.84 -12.81
C LEU A 47 9.65 -2.70 -13.04
N LEU A 48 8.45 -2.10 -13.13
CA LEU A 48 7.22 -2.85 -13.39
C LEU A 48 7.28 -3.63 -14.71
N GLN A 49 7.84 -3.04 -15.76
CA GLN A 49 8.04 -3.71 -17.04
C GLN A 49 8.97 -4.92 -16.93
N ARG A 50 10.06 -4.79 -16.16
CA ARG A 50 11.06 -5.86 -16.00
C ARG A 50 10.58 -7.00 -15.09
N THR A 51 9.79 -6.69 -14.06
CA THR A 51 9.31 -7.69 -13.09
C THR A 51 7.95 -8.28 -13.46
N GLY A 52 7.18 -7.61 -14.32
CA GLY A 52 5.78 -7.95 -14.60
C GLY A 52 4.85 -7.65 -13.40
N TYR A 53 5.35 -7.00 -12.35
CA TYR A 53 4.56 -6.68 -11.17
C TYR A 53 3.51 -5.61 -11.50
N PRO A 54 2.26 -5.72 -11.02
CA PRO A 54 1.21 -4.81 -11.42
C PRO A 54 1.36 -3.42 -10.79
N PRO A 55 0.83 -2.37 -11.44
CA PRO A 55 0.62 -1.08 -10.79
C PRO A 55 -0.43 -1.21 -9.67
N PRO A 56 -0.44 -0.27 -8.69
CA PRO A 56 -1.42 -0.28 -7.63
C PRO A 56 -2.83 -0.10 -8.21
N LEU A 57 -3.78 -0.88 -7.69
CA LEU A 57 -5.19 -0.82 -8.11
C LEU A 57 -5.85 0.51 -7.75
N LEU A 58 -5.39 1.16 -6.68
CA LEU A 58 -5.96 2.39 -6.14
C LEU A 58 -4.82 3.31 -5.70
N ASP A 59 -5.05 4.62 -5.86
CA ASP A 59 -4.20 5.60 -5.20
C ASP A 59 -4.43 5.57 -3.69
N LEU A 60 -3.34 5.48 -2.91
CA LEU A 60 -3.42 5.32 -1.46
C LEU A 60 -3.97 6.57 -0.75
N ALA A 61 -3.70 7.76 -1.27
CA ALA A 61 -4.15 9.00 -0.66
C ALA A 61 -5.64 9.25 -0.95
N ALA A 62 -6.05 9.09 -2.21
CA ALA A 62 -7.43 9.24 -2.65
C ALA A 62 -8.35 8.21 -1.99
N SER A 63 -7.97 6.93 -1.99
CA SER A 63 -8.75 5.86 -1.35
C SER A 63 -8.89 6.07 0.16
N ARG A 64 -7.84 6.54 0.84
CA ARG A 64 -7.92 6.94 2.26
C ARG A 64 -8.96 8.04 2.46
N ALA A 65 -8.92 9.10 1.65
CA ALA A 65 -9.86 10.22 1.76
C ALA A 65 -11.31 9.76 1.54
N GLN A 66 -11.56 8.93 0.52
CA GLN A 66 -12.86 8.35 0.23
C GLN A 66 -13.40 7.50 1.41
N ALA A 67 -12.56 6.63 1.98
CA ALA A 67 -12.96 5.79 3.10
C ALA A 67 -13.30 6.61 4.37
N LEU A 68 -12.54 7.67 4.64
CA LEU A 68 -12.83 8.56 5.78
C LEU A 68 -14.12 9.35 5.57
N ALA A 69 -14.37 9.85 4.35
CA ALA A 69 -15.61 10.54 4.02
C ALA A 69 -16.83 9.63 4.17
N ALA A 70 -16.76 8.39 3.64
CA ALA A 70 -17.82 7.40 3.78
C ALA A 70 -18.10 7.07 5.27
N TYR A 71 -17.04 6.91 6.08
CA TYR A 71 -17.18 6.67 7.51
C TYR A 71 -17.87 7.84 8.23
N GLN A 72 -17.53 9.09 7.89
CA GLN A 72 -18.19 10.28 8.43
C GLN A 72 -19.68 10.34 8.08
N GLN A 73 -20.04 9.98 6.83
CA GLN A 73 -21.43 9.92 6.40
C GLN A 73 -22.23 8.87 7.18
N LEU A 74 -21.69 7.66 7.34
CA LEU A 74 -22.33 6.60 8.11
C LEU A 74 -22.51 7.00 9.59
N ARG A 75 -21.50 7.65 10.18
CA ARG A 75 -21.57 8.19 11.54
C ARG A 75 -22.64 9.27 11.69
N ALA A 76 -22.78 10.15 10.71
CA ALA A 76 -23.80 11.19 10.73
C ALA A 76 -25.23 10.63 10.57
N GLN A 77 -25.40 9.58 9.77
CA GLN A 77 -26.68 8.89 9.61
C GLN A 77 -27.09 8.15 10.88
N ALA A 78 -26.15 7.46 11.54
CA ALA A 78 -26.43 6.73 12.79
C ALA A 78 -26.70 7.65 14.00
N ALA A 79 -26.42 8.95 13.89
CA ALA A 79 -26.67 9.94 14.94
C ALA A 79 -28.00 10.71 14.74
N ARG A 80 -28.72 10.43 13.65
CA ARG A 80 -30.09 10.89 13.41
C ARG A 80 -31.08 9.84 13.90
#